data_AF-U6CY70-F1
#
_entry.id   AF-U6CY70-F1
#
_cell.length_a   1.000
_cell.length_b   1.000
_cell.length_c   1.000
_cell.angle_alpha   90.00
_cell.angle_beta   90.00
_cell.angle_gamma   90.00
#
_symmetry.space_group_name_H-M   'P 1'
#
loop_
_entity.id
_entity.type
_entity.pdbx_description
1 polymer ?
#
loop_
_entity_poly.entity_id
_entity_poly.type
_entity_poly.pdbx_seq_one_letter_code
_entity_poly.pdbx_strand_id
1 'polypeptide(L)'
;KINPIFDENDELIENAKHKKENELIAKREKLILEIEKESRRMEEFTEFAELDRMQQYVTDVRQLQKRIQESEEAVQFINKEEELFKWELTKYPELDKLKVNIEPYQKFFNLVLKWQRTEKRWMDGGFLDLNGESMEADVDEFSREIFKTLKFFQMKQKKELQEKRK
;
A
#
# COMPACT_ATOMS: atom_id res chain seq x y z
N LYS A 1 -53.28 25.08 9.52
CA LYS A 1 -52.41 24.69 10.65
C LYS A 1 -51.14 24.11 10.04
N ILE A 2 -49.99 24.73 10.29
CA ILE A 2 -48.72 24.42 9.62
C ILE A 2 -47.76 23.67 10.56
N ASN A 3 -47.88 23.84 11.88
CA ASN A 3 -46.99 23.21 12.87
C ASN A 3 -46.86 21.68 12.77
N PRO A 4 -47.94 20.89 12.58
CA PRO A 4 -47.79 19.43 12.46
C PRO A 4 -46.94 18.99 11.27
N ILE A 5 -46.93 19.79 10.19
CA ILE A 5 -46.11 19.54 9.01
C ILE A 5 -44.64 19.86 9.31
N PHE A 6 -44.36 20.88 10.12
CA PHE A 6 -42.99 21.14 10.58
C PHE A 6 -42.50 20.04 11.52
N ASP A 7 -43.33 19.60 12.46
CA ASP A 7 -42.98 18.53 13.39
C ASP A 7 -42.65 17.21 12.63
N GLU A 8 -43.47 16.83 11.64
CA GLU A 8 -43.18 15.67 10.77
C GLU A 8 -41.90 15.86 9.95
N ASN A 9 -41.63 17.07 9.44
CA ASN A 9 -40.39 17.33 8.69
C ASN A 9 -39.15 17.28 9.59
N ASP A 10 -39.24 17.78 10.82
CA ASP A 10 -38.16 17.72 11.80
C ASP A 10 -37.83 16.26 12.16
N GLU A 11 -38.85 15.42 12.38
CA GLU A 11 -38.66 13.97 12.57
C GLU A 11 -38.03 13.29 11.35
N LEU A 12 -38.45 13.65 10.13
CA LEU A 12 -37.86 13.11 8.91
C LEU A 12 -36.38 13.49 8.75
N ILE A 13 -36.02 14.73 9.07
CA ILE A 13 -34.64 15.23 8.99
C ILE A 13 -33.76 14.51 10.02
N GLU A 14 -34.20 14.37 11.26
CA GLU A 14 -33.44 13.67 12.29
C GLU A 14 -33.26 12.18 11.95
N ASN A 15 -34.30 11.51 11.46
CA ASN A 15 -34.19 10.12 11.00
C ASN A 15 -33.20 9.97 9.84
N ALA A 16 -33.21 10.90 8.87
CA ALA A 16 -32.26 10.89 7.76
C ALA A 16 -30.82 11.11 8.22
N LYS A 17 -30.61 12.02 9.19
CA LYS A 17 -29.32 12.31 9.80
C LYS A 17 -28.77 11.08 10.52
N HIS A 18 -29.54 10.45 11.41
CA HIS A 18 -29.13 9.23 12.10
C HIS A 18 -28.79 8.09 11.15
N LYS A 19 -29.55 7.93 10.06
CA LYS A 19 -29.23 6.93 9.04
C LYS A 19 -27.86 7.21 8.40
N LYS A 20 -27.56 8.47 8.07
CA LYS A 20 -26.28 8.86 7.47
C LYS A 20 -25.09 8.69 8.43
N GLU A 21 -25.28 9.03 9.70
CA GLU A 21 -24.29 8.81 10.76
C GLU A 21 -23.96 7.31 10.89
N ASN A 22 -24.98 6.44 10.90
CA ASN A 22 -24.79 4.99 10.94
C ASN A 22 -24.09 4.45 9.68
N GLU A 23 -24.44 4.96 8.49
CA GLU A 23 -23.74 4.63 7.23
C GLU A 23 -22.26 5.03 7.28
N LEU A 24 -21.93 6.19 7.86
CA LEU A 24 -20.55 6.67 8.01
C LEU A 24 -19.75 5.79 8.97
N ILE A 25 -20.32 5.41 10.10
CA ILE A 25 -19.70 4.47 11.05
C ILE A 25 -19.40 3.14 10.37
N ALA A 26 -20.35 2.59 9.62
CA ALA A 26 -20.16 1.33 8.88
C ALA A 26 -19.06 1.44 7.83
N LYS A 27 -18.93 2.59 7.12
CA LYS A 27 -17.81 2.83 6.18
C LYS A 27 -16.46 2.86 6.90
N ARG A 28 -16.38 3.50 8.07
CA ARG A 28 -15.17 3.55 8.89
C ARG A 28 -14.72 2.15 9.30
N GLU A 29 -15.63 1.37 9.87
CA GLU A 29 -15.34 -0.01 10.32
C GLU A 29 -14.91 -0.90 9.15
N LYS A 30 -15.60 -0.78 8.02
CA LYS A 30 -15.24 -1.50 6.80
C LYS A 30 -13.83 -1.14 6.32
N LEU A 31 -13.48 0.15 6.30
CA LEU A 31 -12.17 0.60 5.86
C LEU A 31 -11.05 0.08 6.79
N ILE A 32 -11.28 0.07 8.11
CA ILE A 32 -10.32 -0.50 9.07
C ILE A 32 -10.05 -1.98 8.74
N LEU A 33 -11.09 -2.77 8.50
CA LEU A 33 -10.96 -4.18 8.13
C LEU A 33 -10.25 -4.39 6.79
N GLU A 34 -10.48 -3.50 5.81
CA GLU A 34 -9.78 -3.52 4.53
C GLU A 34 -8.29 -3.25 4.70
N ILE A 35 -7.91 -2.23 5.49
CA ILE A 35 -6.52 -1.91 5.82
C ILE A 35 -5.82 -3.07 6.56
N GLU A 36 -6.50 -3.72 7.50
CA GLU A 36 -5.96 -4.90 8.19
C GLU A 36 -5.70 -6.06 7.23
N LYS A 37 -6.63 -6.31 6.31
CA LYS A 37 -6.49 -7.34 5.28
C LYS A 37 -5.31 -7.04 4.35
N GLU A 38 -5.17 -5.79 3.93
CA GLU A 38 -4.05 -5.33 3.09
C GLU A 38 -2.71 -5.46 3.81
N SER A 39 -2.68 -5.13 5.11
CA SER A 39 -1.49 -5.33 5.96
C SER A 39 -1.07 -6.79 6.03
N ARG A 40 -2.02 -7.72 6.24
CA ARG A 40 -1.71 -9.17 6.21
C ARG A 40 -1.21 -9.63 4.84
N ARG A 41 -1.80 -9.14 3.74
CA ARG A 41 -1.31 -9.46 2.39
C ARG A 41 0.12 -8.98 2.16
N MET A 42 0.50 -7.84 2.74
CA MET A 42 1.87 -7.34 2.65
C MET A 42 2.86 -8.27 3.38
N GLU A 43 2.46 -8.85 4.51
CA GLU A 43 3.32 -9.77 5.28
C GLU A 43 3.71 -10.99 4.43
N GLU A 44 2.85 -11.46 3.53
CA GLU A 44 3.15 -12.58 2.62
C GLU A 44 4.34 -12.30 1.69
N PHE A 45 4.69 -11.02 1.45
CA PHE A 45 5.83 -10.67 0.61
C PHE A 45 7.18 -11.10 1.20
N THR A 46 7.27 -11.44 2.49
CA THR A 46 8.50 -12.01 3.08
C THR A 46 8.81 -13.40 2.53
N GLU A 47 7.79 -14.12 2.08
CA GLU A 47 7.91 -15.49 1.56
C GLU A 47 8.20 -15.53 0.05
N PHE A 48 8.24 -14.36 -0.62
CA PHE A 48 8.46 -14.26 -2.05
C PHE A 48 9.94 -14.49 -2.38
N ALA A 49 10.31 -15.77 -2.55
CA ALA A 49 11.70 -16.19 -2.77
C ALA A 49 11.99 -16.72 -4.19
N GLU A 50 10.95 -16.99 -5.00
CA GLU A 50 11.11 -17.59 -6.34
C GLU A 50 11.41 -16.53 -7.43
N LEU A 51 12.62 -16.54 -7.99
CA LEU A 51 13.01 -15.60 -9.06
C LEU A 51 12.17 -15.74 -10.34
N ASP A 52 11.72 -16.95 -10.68
CA ASP A 52 10.90 -17.19 -11.88
C ASP A 52 9.51 -16.54 -11.78
N ARG A 53 9.05 -16.20 -10.57
CA ARG A 53 7.76 -15.55 -10.31
C ARG A 53 7.86 -14.04 -10.15
N MET A 54 9.01 -13.42 -10.37
CA MET A 54 9.22 -12.00 -10.09
C MET A 54 8.21 -11.08 -10.80
N GLN A 55 7.81 -11.41 -12.02
CA GLN A 55 6.79 -10.66 -12.75
C GLN A 55 5.42 -10.67 -12.05
N GLN A 56 5.05 -11.81 -11.45
CA GLN A 56 3.84 -11.95 -10.64
C GLN A 56 3.97 -11.15 -9.35
N TYR A 57 5.12 -11.23 -8.66
CA TYR A 57 5.37 -10.47 -7.42
C TYR A 57 5.28 -8.96 -7.62
N VAL A 58 5.86 -8.43 -8.70
CA VAL A 58 5.70 -7.01 -9.07
C VAL A 58 4.23 -6.66 -9.30
N THR A 59 3.45 -7.57 -9.88
CA THR A 59 2.01 -7.38 -10.11
C THR A 59 1.25 -7.36 -8.78
N ASP A 60 1.55 -8.26 -7.86
CA ASP A 60 0.91 -8.32 -6.54
C ASP A 60 1.21 -7.10 -5.70
N VAL A 61 2.45 -6.60 -5.71
CA VAL A 61 2.80 -5.33 -5.07
C VAL A 61 2.01 -4.18 -5.68
N ARG A 62 1.93 -4.08 -7.01
CA ARG A 62 1.16 -3.01 -7.68
C ARG A 62 -0.33 -3.07 -7.34
N GLN A 63 -0.90 -4.27 -7.24
CA GLN A 63 -2.29 -4.43 -6.82
C GLN A 63 -2.49 -3.94 -5.39
N LEU A 64 -1.58 -4.28 -4.47
CA LEU A 64 -1.65 -3.82 -3.09
C LEU A 64 -1.48 -2.29 -3.00
N GLN A 65 -0.56 -1.70 -3.77
CA GLN A 65 -0.41 -0.24 -3.85
C GLN A 65 -1.68 0.45 -4.34
N LYS A 66 -2.37 -0.15 -5.32
CA LYS A 66 -3.66 0.38 -5.78
C LYS A 66 -4.71 0.35 -4.67
N ARG A 67 -4.77 -0.73 -3.89
CA ARG A 67 -5.70 -0.85 -2.75
C ARG A 67 -5.40 0.16 -1.65
N ILE A 68 -4.12 0.38 -1.34
CA ILE A 68 -3.68 1.43 -0.41
C ILE A 68 -4.17 2.80 -0.89
N GLN A 69 -4.02 3.12 -2.18
CA GLN A 69 -4.50 4.38 -2.76
C GLN A 69 -6.03 4.52 -2.67
N GLU A 70 -6.77 3.44 -2.96
CA GLU A 70 -8.24 3.41 -2.80
C GLU A 70 -8.64 3.65 -1.33
N SER A 71 -7.89 3.08 -0.38
CA SER A 71 -8.08 3.31 1.07
C SER A 71 -7.79 4.77 1.46
N GLU A 72 -6.76 5.41 0.90
CA GLU A 72 -6.48 6.84 1.13
C GLU A 72 -7.60 7.75 0.62
N GLU A 73 -8.15 7.45 -0.55
CA GLU A 73 -9.31 8.17 -1.09
C GLU A 73 -10.56 7.99 -0.21
N ALA A 74 -10.78 6.77 0.30
CA ALA A 74 -11.86 6.50 1.25
C ALA A 74 -11.68 7.28 2.56
N VAL A 75 -10.46 7.38 3.09
CA VAL A 75 -10.15 8.22 4.27
C VAL A 75 -10.53 9.67 4.01
N GLN A 76 -10.17 10.23 2.85
CA GLN A 76 -10.51 11.63 2.51
C GLN A 76 -12.02 11.85 2.50
N PHE A 77 -12.78 10.91 1.93
CA PHE A 77 -14.22 10.98 1.88
C PHE A 77 -14.85 10.86 3.27
N ILE A 78 -14.40 9.90 4.09
CA ILE A 78 -14.88 9.72 5.47
C ILE A 78 -14.59 10.98 6.29
N ASN A 79 -13.37 11.51 6.25
CA ASN A 79 -12.99 12.70 7.02
C ASN A 79 -13.84 13.91 6.61
N LYS A 80 -14.20 14.03 5.33
CA LYS A 80 -15.10 15.08 4.86
C LYS A 80 -16.52 14.91 5.39
N GLU A 81 -17.05 13.69 5.43
CA GLU A 81 -18.36 13.41 6.05
C GLU A 81 -18.31 13.66 7.57
N GLU A 82 -17.25 13.25 8.27
CA GLU A 82 -17.03 13.51 9.70
C GLU A 82 -17.01 15.01 10.01
N GLU A 83 -16.32 15.81 9.20
CA GLU A 83 -16.29 17.26 9.34
C GLU A 83 -17.69 17.90 9.18
N LEU A 84 -18.49 17.41 8.22
CA LEU A 84 -19.88 17.86 8.04
C LEU A 84 -20.76 17.58 9.25
N PHE A 85 -20.56 16.44 9.92
CA PHE A 85 -21.22 16.10 11.17
C PHE A 85 -20.56 16.72 12.41
N LYS A 86 -19.45 17.47 12.24
CA LYS A 86 -18.64 18.05 13.30
C LYS A 86 -18.06 17.00 14.27
N TRP A 87 -17.76 15.82 13.75
CA TRP A 87 -17.11 14.75 14.49
C TRP A 87 -15.59 14.95 14.51
N GLU A 88 -14.92 14.26 15.44
CA GLU A 88 -13.46 14.17 15.41
C GLU A 88 -13.01 13.32 14.21
N LEU A 89 -11.98 13.79 13.51
CA LEU A 89 -11.45 13.09 12.34
C LEU A 89 -10.77 11.79 12.74
N THR A 90 -11.24 10.68 12.17
CA THR A 90 -10.64 9.36 12.41
C THR A 90 -9.20 9.31 11.89
N LYS A 91 -8.29 8.71 12.66
CA LYS A 91 -6.90 8.46 12.25
C LYS A 91 -6.71 7.01 11.85
N TYR A 92 -5.89 6.79 10.83
CA TYR A 92 -5.63 5.47 10.25
C TYR A 92 -4.12 5.14 10.28
N PRO A 93 -3.51 5.00 11.46
CA PRO A 93 -2.06 4.80 11.59
C PRO A 93 -1.56 3.52 10.91
N GLU A 94 -2.40 2.49 10.81
CA GLU A 94 -2.05 1.25 10.11
C GLU A 94 -1.92 1.45 8.59
N LEU A 95 -2.73 2.34 8.00
CA LEU A 95 -2.59 2.72 6.58
C LEU A 95 -1.27 3.45 6.34
N ASP A 96 -0.90 4.37 7.23
CA ASP A 96 0.38 5.08 7.15
C ASP A 96 1.57 4.12 7.26
N LYS A 97 1.52 3.17 8.19
CA LYS A 97 2.53 2.11 8.31
C LYS A 97 2.61 1.25 7.05
N LEU A 98 1.47 0.84 6.52
CA LEU A 98 1.37 0.02 5.32
C LEU A 98 2.01 0.71 4.10
N LYS A 99 1.73 2.00 3.91
CA LYS A 99 2.35 2.84 2.85
C LYS A 99 3.88 2.88 2.92
N VAL A 100 4.42 3.00 4.13
CA VAL A 100 5.88 3.03 4.32
C VAL A 100 6.48 1.63 4.14
N ASN A 101 5.81 0.60 4.64
CA ASN A 101 6.33 -0.75 4.67
C ASN A 101 6.32 -1.46 3.31
N ILE A 102 5.45 -1.07 2.37
CA ILE A 102 5.39 -1.66 1.03
C ILE A 102 6.50 -1.16 0.09
N GLU A 103 6.98 0.08 0.29
CA GLU A 103 7.95 0.73 -0.60
C GLU A 103 9.25 -0.08 -0.80
N PRO A 104 9.88 -0.67 0.24
CA PRO A 104 11.08 -1.49 0.07
C PRO A 104 10.86 -2.72 -0.80
N TYR A 105 9.70 -3.40 -0.67
CA TYR A 105 9.38 -4.58 -1.50
C TYR A 105 9.15 -4.18 -2.96
N GLN A 106 8.46 -3.06 -3.18
CA GLN A 106 8.27 -2.52 -4.53
C GLN A 106 9.61 -2.22 -5.20
N LYS A 107 10.52 -1.53 -4.50
CA LYS A 107 11.85 -1.21 -5.03
C LYS A 107 12.64 -2.48 -5.34
N PHE A 108 12.65 -3.44 -4.41
CA PHE A 108 13.39 -4.69 -4.57
C PHE A 108 12.88 -5.53 -5.74
N PHE A 109 11.57 -5.81 -5.81
CA PHE A 109 11.03 -6.67 -6.88
C PHE A 109 11.17 -6.03 -8.26
N ASN A 110 10.98 -4.70 -8.38
CA ASN A 110 11.24 -4.01 -9.65
C ASN A 110 12.73 -4.04 -10.03
N LEU A 111 13.65 -3.92 -9.06
CA LEU A 111 15.08 -4.03 -9.31
C LEU A 111 15.44 -5.40 -9.85
N VAL A 112 14.95 -6.48 -9.21
CA VAL A 112 15.21 -7.85 -9.66
C VAL A 112 14.60 -8.10 -11.04
N LEU A 113 13.38 -7.62 -11.30
CA LEU A 113 12.76 -7.74 -12.61
C LEU A 113 13.52 -6.96 -13.70
N LYS A 114 14.02 -5.74 -13.38
CA LYS A 114 14.88 -4.96 -14.27
C LYS A 114 16.16 -5.75 -14.59
N TRP A 115 16.81 -6.30 -13.55
CA TRP A 115 18.02 -7.11 -13.71
C TRP A 115 17.77 -8.34 -14.60
N GLN A 116 16.72 -9.13 -14.37
CA GLN A 116 16.38 -10.30 -15.19
C GLN A 116 16.16 -9.94 -16.67
N ARG A 117 15.47 -8.83 -16.93
CA ARG A 117 15.23 -8.37 -18.31
C ARG A 117 16.51 -7.89 -18.98
N THR A 118 17.37 -7.20 -18.23
CA THR A 118 18.66 -6.72 -18.71
C THR A 118 19.60 -7.89 -19.01
N GLU A 119 19.69 -8.85 -18.10
CA GLU A 119 20.49 -10.08 -18.28
C GLU A 119 20.00 -10.86 -19.50
N LYS A 120 18.69 -11.10 -19.63
CA LYS A 120 18.12 -11.76 -20.80
C LYS A 120 18.47 -11.04 -22.10
N ARG A 121 18.40 -9.70 -22.11
CA ARG A 121 18.77 -8.90 -23.28
C ARG A 121 20.26 -9.07 -23.63
N TRP A 122 21.14 -9.20 -22.65
CA TRP A 122 22.56 -9.39 -22.89
C TRP A 122 22.89 -10.79 -23.40
N MET A 123 22.21 -11.81 -22.88
CA MET A 123 22.48 -13.22 -23.20
C MET A 123 21.78 -13.69 -24.48
N ASP A 124 20.55 -13.22 -24.73
CA ASP A 124 19.72 -13.65 -25.86
C ASP A 124 19.65 -12.60 -26.99
N GLY A 125 20.18 -11.39 -26.77
CA GLY A 125 20.15 -10.29 -27.73
C GLY A 125 21.23 -10.36 -28.81
N GLY A 126 21.17 -9.44 -29.76
CA GLY A 126 22.18 -9.31 -30.81
C GLY A 126 23.52 -8.85 -30.21
N PHE A 127 24.60 -9.57 -30.50
CA PHE A 127 25.95 -9.22 -30.00
C PHE A 127 26.38 -7.79 -30.37
N LEU A 128 25.96 -7.30 -31.55
CA LEU A 128 26.28 -5.96 -32.02
C LEU A 128 25.55 -4.84 -31.26
N ASP A 129 24.48 -5.17 -30.54
CA ASP A 129 23.72 -4.22 -29.72
C ASP A 129 24.32 -4.07 -28.31
N LEU A 130 25.36 -4.86 -27.98
CA LEU A 130 26.01 -4.84 -26.68
C LEU A 130 27.06 -3.72 -26.59
N ASN A 131 27.02 -3.00 -25.47
CA ASN A 131 28.00 -1.97 -25.14
C ASN A 131 28.61 -2.27 -23.75
N GLY A 132 29.91 -2.59 -23.73
CA GLY A 132 30.59 -3.02 -22.50
C GLY A 132 30.56 -1.98 -21.37
N GLU A 133 30.76 -0.69 -21.69
CA GLU A 133 30.74 0.39 -20.69
C GLU A 133 29.35 0.53 -20.03
N SER A 134 28.28 0.47 -20.84
CA SER A 134 26.91 0.50 -20.33
C SER A 134 26.58 -0.75 -19.50
N MET A 135 27.09 -1.91 -19.90
CA MET A 135 26.88 -3.16 -19.16
C MET A 135 27.56 -3.12 -17.79
N GLU A 136 28.81 -2.66 -17.72
CA GLU A 136 29.54 -2.49 -16.46
C GLU A 136 28.82 -1.50 -15.53
N ALA A 137 28.36 -0.36 -16.08
CA ALA A 137 27.57 0.60 -15.32
C ALA A 137 26.27 0.01 -14.75
N ASP A 138 25.54 -0.78 -15.56
CA ASP A 138 24.32 -1.48 -15.13
C ASP A 138 24.62 -2.50 -14.02
N VAL A 139 25.69 -3.32 -14.17
CA VAL A 139 26.11 -4.30 -13.14
C VAL A 139 26.46 -3.61 -11.83
N ASP A 140 27.20 -2.50 -11.89
CA ASP A 140 27.55 -1.70 -10.72
C ASP A 140 26.33 -1.07 -10.05
N GLU A 141 25.35 -0.59 -10.83
CA GLU A 141 24.07 -0.12 -10.30
C GLU A 141 23.32 -1.24 -9.58
N PHE A 142 23.12 -2.39 -10.23
CA PHE A 142 22.41 -3.53 -9.63
C PHE A 142 23.07 -4.00 -8.35
N SER A 143 24.40 -4.16 -8.35
CA SER A 143 25.17 -4.57 -7.16
C SER A 143 24.98 -3.61 -6.00
N ARG A 144 25.10 -2.29 -6.26
CA ARG A 144 24.91 -1.25 -5.25
C ARG A 144 23.49 -1.27 -4.67
N GLU A 145 22.47 -1.34 -5.52
CA GLU A 145 21.07 -1.31 -5.07
C GLU A 145 20.67 -2.59 -4.34
N ILE A 146 21.14 -3.77 -4.78
CA ILE A 146 20.94 -5.03 -4.06
C ILE A 146 21.57 -4.94 -2.67
N PHE A 147 22.80 -4.45 -2.56
CA PHE A 147 23.49 -4.34 -1.28
C PHE A 147 22.81 -3.36 -0.32
N LYS A 148 22.36 -2.20 -0.82
CA LYS A 148 21.56 -1.24 -0.03
C LYS A 148 20.28 -1.89 0.49
N THR A 149 19.57 -2.59 -0.39
CA THR A 149 18.30 -3.26 -0.08
C THR A 149 18.50 -4.37 0.95
N LEU A 150 19.53 -5.20 0.79
CA LEU A 150 19.90 -6.24 1.75
C LEU A 150 20.17 -5.65 3.14
N LYS A 151 20.99 -4.59 3.22
CA LYS A 151 21.27 -3.91 4.49
C LYS A 151 19.99 -3.38 5.15
N PHE A 152 19.11 -2.76 4.36
CA PHE A 152 17.84 -2.25 4.85
C PHE A 152 17.00 -3.37 5.49
N PHE A 153 16.77 -4.48 4.78
CA PHE A 153 15.97 -5.59 5.31
C PHE A 153 16.61 -6.26 6.53
N GLN A 154 17.93 -6.42 6.55
CA GLN A 154 18.65 -6.92 7.74
C GLN A 154 18.50 -5.99 8.94
N MET A 155 18.58 -4.68 8.75
CA MET A 155 18.38 -3.70 9.82
C MET A 155 16.95 -3.72 10.33
N LYS A 156 15.96 -3.81 9.43
CA LYS A 156 14.54 -3.92 9.77
C LYS A 156 14.27 -5.18 10.60
N GLN A 157 14.71 -6.34 10.14
CA GLN A 157 14.58 -7.61 10.87
C GLN A 157 15.23 -7.56 12.27
N LYS A 158 16.41 -6.95 12.40
CA LYS A 158 17.08 -6.77 13.70
C LYS A 158 16.26 -5.91 14.66
N LYS A 159 15.66 -4.81 14.18
CA LYS A 159 14.80 -3.94 14.99
C LYS A 159 13.55 -4.66 15.46
N GLU A 160 12.85 -5.34 14.55
CA GLU A 160 11.65 -6.13 14.88
C GLU A 160 11.94 -7.21 15.92
N LEU A 161 13.10 -7.88 15.82
CA LEU A 161 13.52 -8.88 16.80
C LEU A 161 13.84 -8.28 18.17
N GLN A 162 14.37 -7.06 18.22
CA GLN A 162 14.63 -6.35 19.48
C GLN A 162 13.34 -5.88 20.15
N GLU A 163 12.37 -5.41 19.37
CA GLU A 163 11.05 -4.99 19.87
C GLU A 163 10.26 -6.18 20.44
N LYS A 164 10.30 -7.35 19.79
CA LYS A 164 9.66 -8.58 20.30
C LYS A 164 10.27 -9.16 21.58
N ARG A 165 11.49 -8.73 21.96
CA ARG A 165 12.20 -9.18 23.17
C ARG A 165 11.99 -8.25 24.37
N LYS A 166 11.40 -7.07 24.16
CA LYS A 166 11.04 -6.12 25.22
C LYS A 166 9.62 -6.38 25.69
#